data_AF-A0A1F4B5Y2-F1
#
_entry.id   AF-A0A1F4B5Y2-F1
#
_cell.length_a   1.000
_cell.length_b   1.000
_cell.length_c   1.000
_cell.angle_alpha   90.00
_cell.angle_beta   90.00
_cell.angle_gamma   90.00
#
_symmetry.space_group_name_H-M   'P 1'
#
loop_
_entity.id
_entity.type
_entity.pdbx_description
1 polymer ?
#
loop_
_entity_poly.entity_id
_entity_poly.type
_entity_poly.pdbx_seq_one_letter_code
_entity_poly.pdbx_strand_id
1 'polypeptide(L)'
;MFAQIGEFLIETLFGFFVYLLLLRFYMQWLRVPFRNPIGEFVAALTNWMVLPARRLIPGLLGLDFASLTLAWVAELLMRLLILWMRGFSLAGAPGTALGLLATLAAIELAKLSLNLLMGVVIVQVVLSWVNPHTPFAGIFDALTRPFYRVFRRFIPPIGNIDLSPLFVLLIAQVLQIPLGTLALTVSRLF
;
A
#
# COMPACT_ATOMS: atom_id res chain seq x y z
N MET A 1 6.74 -3.27 -27.81
CA MET A 1 5.29 -3.60 -27.77
C MET A 1 5.00 -4.81 -26.89
N PHE A 2 5.34 -6.05 -27.26
CA PHE A 2 5.02 -7.23 -26.42
C PHE A 2 5.62 -7.20 -25.01
N ALA A 3 6.87 -6.76 -24.85
CA ALA A 3 7.49 -6.62 -23.53
C ALA A 3 6.78 -5.57 -22.65
N GLN A 4 6.36 -4.45 -23.22
CA GLN A 4 5.60 -3.39 -22.51
C GLN A 4 4.23 -3.89 -22.07
N ILE A 5 3.55 -4.68 -22.91
CA ILE A 5 2.28 -5.31 -22.55
C ILE A 5 2.49 -6.28 -21.39
N GLY A 6 3.51 -7.14 -21.44
CA GLY A 6 3.80 -8.07 -20.35
C GLY A 6 4.17 -7.36 -19.04
N GLU A 7 4.96 -6.28 -19.11
CA GLU A 7 5.28 -5.45 -17.95
C GLU A 7 4.02 -4.83 -17.34
N PHE A 8 3.16 -4.22 -18.16
CA PHE A 8 1.88 -3.67 -17.69
C PHE A 8 0.99 -4.73 -17.02
N LEU A 9 0.90 -5.93 -17.60
CA LEU A 9 0.12 -7.03 -17.02
C LEU A 9 0.68 -7.46 -15.67
N ILE A 10 2.02 -7.57 -15.55
CA ILE A 10 2.69 -7.91 -14.29
C ILE A 10 2.43 -6.82 -13.25
N GLU A 11 2.67 -5.56 -13.58
CA GLU A 11 2.44 -4.43 -12.67
C GLU A 11 0.98 -4.37 -12.20
N THR A 12 0.03 -4.57 -13.11
CA THR A 12 -1.40 -4.53 -12.79
C THR A 12 -1.78 -5.69 -11.86
N LEU A 13 -1.39 -6.92 -12.20
CA LEU A 13 -1.76 -8.11 -11.43
C LEU A 13 -1.10 -8.12 -10.06
N PHE A 14 0.21 -7.93 -9.98
CA PHE A 14 0.93 -7.90 -8.71
C PHE A 14 0.56 -6.67 -7.89
N GLY A 15 0.50 -5.49 -8.51
CA GLY A 15 0.11 -4.25 -7.85
C GLY A 15 -1.27 -4.36 -7.21
N PHE A 16 -2.24 -4.97 -7.89
CA PHE A 16 -3.56 -5.26 -7.32
C PHE A 16 -3.47 -6.07 -6.02
N PHE A 17 -2.71 -7.18 -6.01
CA PHE A 17 -2.52 -7.97 -4.79
C PHE A 17 -1.73 -7.24 -3.70
N VAL A 18 -0.72 -6.44 -4.06
CA VAL A 18 0.03 -5.61 -3.10
C VAL A 18 -0.90 -4.62 -2.42
N TYR A 19 -1.76 -3.92 -3.17
CA TYR A 19 -2.75 -3.01 -2.60
C TYR A 19 -3.78 -3.74 -1.72
N LEU A 20 -4.25 -4.93 -2.09
CA LEU A 20 -5.16 -5.73 -1.25
C LEU A 20 -4.51 -6.14 0.08
N LEU A 21 -3.25 -6.57 0.05
CA LEU A 21 -2.51 -6.98 1.25
C LEU A 21 -2.19 -5.79 2.15
N LEU A 22 -1.82 -4.64 1.58
CA LEU A 22 -1.67 -3.39 2.31
C LEU A 22 -3.00 -2.99 2.94
N LEU A 23 -4.09 -2.97 2.18
CA LEU A 23 -5.41 -2.64 2.71
C LEU A 23 -5.80 -3.57 3.85
N ARG A 24 -5.58 -4.88 3.71
CA ARG A 24 -5.77 -5.85 4.79
C ARG A 24 -4.95 -5.52 6.04
N PHE A 25 -3.67 -5.22 5.87
CA PHE A 25 -2.78 -4.82 6.95
C PHE A 25 -3.30 -3.56 7.66
N TYR A 26 -3.66 -2.52 6.91
CA TYR A 26 -4.21 -1.27 7.45
C TYR A 26 -5.55 -1.47 8.15
N MET A 27 -6.45 -2.27 7.59
CA MET A 27 -7.73 -2.60 8.23
C MET A 27 -7.49 -3.27 9.59
N GLN A 28 -6.52 -4.18 9.72
CA GLN A 28 -6.18 -4.78 11.01
C GLN A 28 -5.47 -3.81 11.95
N TRP A 29 -4.50 -3.05 11.45
CA TRP A 29 -3.76 -2.06 12.23
C TRP A 29 -4.69 -1.00 12.84
N LEU A 30 -5.62 -0.48 12.03
CA LEU A 30 -6.59 0.54 12.42
C LEU A 30 -7.86 -0.03 13.04
N ARG A 31 -7.91 -1.36 13.24
CA ARG A 31 -9.04 -2.10 13.85
C ARG A 31 -10.38 -1.86 13.13
N VAL A 32 -10.33 -1.72 11.81
CA VAL A 32 -11.50 -1.65 10.94
C VAL A 32 -12.09 -3.06 10.81
N PRO A 33 -13.39 -3.26 11.12
CA PRO A 33 -14.00 -4.59 11.08
C PRO A 33 -14.04 -5.13 9.65
N PHE A 34 -13.75 -6.41 9.45
CA PHE A 34 -13.84 -7.08 8.14
C PHE A 34 -15.28 -7.44 7.73
N ARG A 35 -16.25 -7.21 8.63
CA ARG A 35 -17.67 -7.52 8.46
C ARG A 35 -18.37 -6.44 7.63
N ASN A 36 -17.84 -6.20 6.43
CA ASN A 36 -18.35 -5.26 5.43
C ASN A 36 -17.91 -5.72 4.03
N PRO A 37 -18.53 -5.24 2.93
CA PRO A 37 -18.24 -5.79 1.60
C PRO A 37 -16.78 -5.62 1.14
N ILE A 38 -16.10 -4.53 1.54
CA ILE A 38 -14.68 -4.31 1.21
C ILE A 38 -13.80 -5.29 2.00
N GLY A 39 -14.09 -5.47 3.30
CA GLY A 39 -13.38 -6.42 4.15
C GLY A 39 -13.55 -7.86 3.67
N GLU A 40 -14.77 -8.24 3.28
CA GLU A 40 -15.08 -9.54 2.70
C GLU A 40 -14.38 -9.75 1.36
N PHE A 41 -14.38 -8.74 0.48
CA PHE A 41 -13.66 -8.78 -0.79
C PHE A 41 -12.15 -8.96 -0.60
N VAL A 42 -11.54 -8.16 0.28
CA VAL A 42 -10.11 -8.26 0.63
C VAL A 42 -9.81 -9.64 1.20
N ALA A 43 -10.62 -10.12 2.13
CA ALA A 43 -10.44 -11.43 2.76
C ALA A 43 -10.58 -12.56 1.74
N ALA A 44 -11.60 -12.54 0.88
CA ALA A 44 -11.82 -13.56 -0.15
C ALA A 44 -10.62 -13.69 -1.09
N LEU A 45 -10.04 -12.57 -1.51
CA LEU A 45 -8.92 -12.55 -2.46
C LEU A 45 -7.55 -12.79 -1.84
N THR A 46 -7.39 -12.64 -0.52
CA THR A 46 -6.07 -12.74 0.14
C THR A 46 -5.96 -13.88 1.16
N ASN A 47 -7.07 -14.41 1.68
CA ASN A 47 -7.04 -15.44 2.74
C ASN A 47 -6.28 -16.70 2.35
N TRP A 48 -6.39 -17.15 1.10
CA TRP A 48 -5.71 -18.33 0.61
C TRP A 48 -4.18 -18.22 0.71
N MET A 49 -3.63 -17.00 0.67
CA MET A 49 -2.20 -16.73 0.81
C MET A 49 -1.83 -16.33 2.25
N VAL A 50 -2.65 -15.51 2.90
CA VAL A 50 -2.35 -14.97 4.24
C VAL A 50 -2.52 -16.02 5.33
N LEU A 51 -3.56 -16.86 5.29
CA LEU A 51 -3.81 -17.84 6.35
C LEU A 51 -2.72 -18.91 6.45
N PRO A 52 -2.18 -19.46 5.33
CA PRO A 52 -1.00 -20.32 5.39
C PRO A 52 0.24 -19.57 5.90
N ALA A 53 0.49 -18.34 5.42
CA ALA A 53 1.66 -17.55 5.84
C ALA A 53 1.66 -17.24 7.35
N ARG A 54 0.48 -17.04 7.94
CA ARG A 54 0.32 -16.85 9.40
C ARG A 54 0.78 -18.03 10.24
N ARG A 55 0.89 -19.22 9.66
CA ARG A 55 1.44 -20.39 10.36
C ARG A 55 2.95 -20.27 10.59
N LEU A 56 3.64 -19.53 9.73
CA LEU A 56 5.09 -19.28 9.81
C LEU A 56 5.41 -17.94 10.47
N ILE A 57 4.59 -16.93 10.19
CA ILE A 57 4.78 -15.55 10.66
C ILE A 57 3.67 -15.24 11.66
N PRO A 58 3.93 -15.35 12.98
CA PRO A 58 2.92 -15.01 13.97
C PRO A 58 2.61 -13.50 13.91
N GLY A 59 1.34 -13.13 14.10
CA GLY A 59 0.98 -11.75 14.33
C GLY A 59 1.50 -11.28 15.69
N LEU A 60 2.16 -10.12 15.73
CA LEU A 60 2.62 -9.49 16.97
C LEU A 60 1.77 -8.24 17.24
N LEU A 61 1.36 -8.04 18.50
CA LEU A 61 0.66 -6.83 18.96
C LEU A 61 -0.63 -6.48 18.20
N GLY A 62 -1.31 -7.48 17.63
CA GLY A 62 -2.53 -7.26 16.83
C GLY A 62 -2.27 -6.72 15.42
N LEU A 63 -1.01 -6.68 14.96
CA LEU A 63 -0.64 -6.34 13.59
C LEU A 63 -0.55 -7.60 12.72
N ASP A 64 -0.99 -7.46 11.46
CA ASP A 64 -0.95 -8.53 10.46
C ASP A 64 0.40 -8.59 9.73
N PHE A 65 1.46 -8.98 10.44
CA PHE A 65 2.80 -9.09 9.83
C PHE A 65 2.81 -10.05 8.64
N ALA A 66 1.99 -11.10 8.65
CA ALA A 66 1.84 -11.99 7.49
C ALA A 66 1.41 -11.24 6.24
N SER A 67 0.40 -10.35 6.32
CA SER A 67 -0.04 -9.55 5.17
C SER A 67 1.02 -8.56 4.70
N LEU A 68 1.73 -7.91 5.63
CA LEU A 68 2.78 -6.95 5.28
C LEU A 68 3.99 -7.65 4.62
N THR A 69 4.43 -8.79 5.17
CA THR A 69 5.52 -9.58 4.58
C THR A 69 5.13 -10.13 3.22
N LEU A 70 3.90 -10.62 3.05
CA LEU A 70 3.42 -11.07 1.74
C LEU A 70 3.33 -9.92 0.73
N ALA A 71 2.93 -8.71 1.15
CA ALA A 71 2.91 -7.55 0.26
C ALA A 71 4.32 -7.21 -0.22
N TRP A 72 5.30 -7.23 0.69
CA TRP A 72 6.70 -7.03 0.36
C TRP A 72 7.26 -8.12 -0.57
N VAL A 73 6.93 -9.40 -0.32
CA VAL A 73 7.35 -10.51 -1.19
C VAL A 73 6.69 -10.40 -2.57
N ALA A 74 5.42 -10.03 -2.66
CA ALA A 74 4.74 -9.81 -3.93
C ALA A 74 5.39 -8.66 -4.72
N GLU A 75 5.73 -7.55 -4.05
CA GLU A 75 6.47 -6.43 -4.65
C GLU A 75 7.87 -6.85 -5.13
N LEU A 76 8.59 -7.63 -4.33
CA LEU A 76 9.90 -8.18 -4.69
C LEU A 76 9.82 -9.06 -5.93
N LEU A 77 8.85 -9.99 -5.96
CA LEU A 77 8.63 -10.89 -7.09
C LEU A 77 8.24 -10.13 -8.35
N MET A 78 7.36 -9.13 -8.24
CA MET A 78 6.99 -8.25 -9.35
C MET A 78 8.23 -7.60 -9.98
N ARG A 79 9.09 -6.99 -9.16
CA ARG A 79 10.32 -6.32 -9.63
C ARG A 79 11.32 -7.29 -10.24
N LEU A 80 11.48 -8.47 -9.63
CA LEU A 80 12.32 -9.53 -10.15
C LEU A 80 11.87 -9.95 -11.56
N LEU A 81 10.56 -10.16 -11.76
CA LEU A 81 10.01 -10.55 -13.06
C LEU A 81 10.19 -9.46 -14.12
N ILE A 82 9.98 -8.19 -13.76
CA ILE A 82 10.20 -7.05 -14.68
C ILE A 82 11.67 -6.96 -15.08
N LEU A 83 12.60 -7.11 -14.13
CA LEU A 83 14.03 -7.10 -14.43
C LEU A 83 14.45 -8.26 -15.32
N TRP A 84 13.90 -9.45 -15.05
CA TRP A 84 14.12 -10.63 -15.88
C TRP A 84 13.63 -10.40 -17.32
N MET A 85 12.44 -9.80 -17.50
CA MET A 85 11.92 -9.43 -18.82
C MET A 85 12.77 -8.39 -19.55
N ARG A 86 13.41 -7.48 -18.81
CA ARG A 86 14.32 -6.47 -19.36
C ARG A 86 15.71 -7.03 -19.69
N GLY A 87 15.94 -8.34 -19.48
CA GLY A 87 17.21 -9.01 -19.77
C GLY A 87 18.30 -8.73 -18.74
N PHE A 88 17.94 -8.25 -17.54
CA PHE A 88 18.89 -7.98 -16.47
C PHE A 88 19.43 -9.30 -15.90
N SER A 89 20.76 -9.45 -15.83
CA SER A 89 21.40 -10.66 -15.32
C SER A 89 22.00 -10.44 -13.92
N LEU A 90 21.66 -11.32 -12.98
CA LEU A 90 22.19 -11.31 -11.60
C LEU A 90 23.57 -11.98 -11.46
N ALA A 91 24.25 -12.28 -12.57
CA ALA A 91 25.37 -13.21 -12.62
C ALA A 91 26.66 -12.71 -11.95
N GLY A 92 26.86 -11.39 -11.81
CA GLY A 92 28.08 -10.82 -11.25
C GLY A 92 28.16 -10.84 -9.72
N ALA A 93 27.05 -10.65 -9.03
CA ALA A 93 26.97 -10.64 -7.57
C ALA A 93 25.54 -10.88 -7.08
N PRO A 94 25.06 -12.14 -7.07
CA PRO A 94 23.65 -12.45 -6.82
C PRO A 94 23.20 -12.04 -5.41
N GLY A 95 24.07 -12.17 -4.40
CA GLY A 95 23.75 -11.82 -3.01
C GLY A 95 23.52 -10.31 -2.81
N THR A 96 24.40 -9.47 -3.35
CA THR A 96 24.25 -8.00 -3.25
C THR A 96 23.07 -7.52 -4.08
N ALA A 97 22.87 -8.07 -5.28
CA ALA A 97 21.74 -7.74 -6.13
C ALA A 97 20.41 -8.10 -5.46
N LEU A 98 20.26 -9.30 -4.89
CA LEU A 98 19.06 -9.68 -4.15
C LEU A 98 18.82 -8.78 -2.92
N GLY A 99 19.88 -8.40 -2.20
CA GLY A 99 19.77 -7.45 -1.08
C GLY A 99 19.30 -6.05 -1.50
N LEU A 100 19.81 -5.54 -2.62
CA LEU A 100 19.39 -4.27 -3.20
C LEU A 100 17.95 -4.34 -3.70
N LEU A 101 17.54 -5.44 -4.34
CA LEU A 101 16.15 -5.66 -4.77
C LEU A 101 15.19 -5.76 -3.59
N ALA A 102 15.56 -6.47 -2.54
CA ALA A 102 14.83 -6.54 -1.27
C ALA A 102 14.61 -5.14 -0.67
N THR A 103 15.64 -4.30 -0.67
CA THR A 103 15.58 -2.93 -0.18
C THR A 103 14.71 -2.05 -1.08
N LEU A 104 14.86 -2.16 -2.40
CA LEU A 104 14.04 -1.44 -3.37
C LEU A 104 12.55 -1.80 -3.20
N ALA A 105 12.22 -3.08 -3.06
CA ALA A 105 10.86 -3.54 -2.84
C ALA A 105 10.28 -2.98 -1.53
N ALA A 106 11.08 -2.83 -0.47
CA ALA A 106 10.63 -2.22 0.78
C ALA A 106 10.32 -0.73 0.63
N ILE A 107 11.18 0.02 -0.07
CA ILE A 107 10.98 1.45 -0.35
C ILE A 107 9.71 1.65 -1.20
N GLU A 108 9.52 0.79 -2.19
CA GLU A 108 8.41 0.90 -3.12
C GLU A 108 7.10 0.46 -2.51
N LEU A 109 7.12 -0.54 -1.63
CA LEU A 109 5.98 -0.88 -0.78
C LEU A 109 5.56 0.32 0.09
N ALA A 110 6.52 1.07 0.64
CA ALA A 110 6.21 2.29 1.40
C ALA A 110 5.54 3.36 0.52
N LYS A 111 6.00 3.54 -0.72
CA LYS A 111 5.36 4.43 -1.71
C LYS A 111 3.94 3.96 -2.05
N LEU A 112 3.72 2.66 -2.26
CA LEU A 112 2.39 2.08 -2.49
C LEU A 112 1.47 2.26 -1.27
N SER A 113 2.02 2.18 -0.06
CA SER A 113 1.33 2.46 1.20
C SER A 113 0.79 3.90 1.24
N LEU A 114 1.62 4.88 0.85
CA LEU A 114 1.22 6.28 0.76
C LEU A 114 0.19 6.50 -0.36
N ASN A 115 0.35 5.83 -1.52
CA ASN A 115 -0.63 5.88 -2.60
C ASN A 115 -1.99 5.32 -2.17
N LEU A 116 -1.99 4.21 -1.42
CA LEU A 116 -3.20 3.64 -0.83
C LEU A 116 -3.87 4.64 0.11
N LEU A 117 -3.11 5.27 1.01
CA LEU A 117 -3.64 6.31 1.90
C LEU A 117 -4.26 7.46 1.11
N MET A 118 -3.57 7.97 0.09
CA MET A 118 -4.11 9.04 -0.77
C MET A 118 -5.40 8.61 -1.46
N GLY A 119 -5.45 7.40 -2.01
CA GLY A 119 -6.65 6.85 -2.64
C GLY A 119 -7.83 6.74 -1.66
N VAL A 120 -7.59 6.22 -0.45
CA VAL A 120 -8.61 6.12 0.61
C VAL A 120 -9.11 7.50 1.03
N VAL A 121 -8.22 8.49 1.16
CA VAL A 121 -8.56 9.88 1.48
C VAL A 121 -9.41 10.51 0.37
N ILE A 122 -9.03 10.33 -0.90
CA ILE A 122 -9.80 10.85 -2.03
C ILE A 122 -11.21 10.25 -2.05
N VAL A 123 -11.33 8.92 -1.89
CA VAL A 123 -12.64 8.25 -1.84
C VAL A 123 -13.47 8.79 -0.66
N GLN A 124 -12.86 8.98 0.51
CA GLN A 124 -13.54 9.54 1.68
C GLN A 124 -14.08 10.95 1.42
N VAL A 125 -13.29 11.82 0.79
CA VAL A 125 -13.71 13.19 0.44
C VAL A 125 -14.87 13.14 -0.55
N VAL A 126 -14.77 12.33 -1.60
CA VAL A 126 -15.85 12.15 -2.59
C VAL A 126 -17.13 11.67 -1.92
N LEU A 127 -17.07 10.65 -1.06
CA LEU A 127 -18.24 10.17 -0.32
C LEU A 127 -18.82 11.26 0.59
N SER A 128 -17.98 12.05 1.25
CA SER A 128 -18.44 13.12 2.15
C SER A 128 -19.24 14.23 1.46
N TRP A 129 -18.92 14.53 0.20
CA TRP A 129 -19.60 15.57 -0.58
C TRP A 129 -20.80 15.04 -1.35
N VAL A 130 -20.70 13.82 -1.88
CA VAL A 130 -21.74 13.24 -2.73
C VAL A 130 -22.82 12.55 -1.90
N ASN A 131 -22.44 11.66 -0.99
CA ASN A 131 -23.39 10.93 -0.14
C ASN A 131 -22.72 10.38 1.15
N PRO A 132 -22.79 11.13 2.27
CA PRO A 132 -22.15 10.73 3.52
C PRO A 132 -22.84 9.54 4.22
N HIS A 133 -24.04 9.15 3.79
CA HIS A 133 -24.84 8.10 4.43
C HIS A 133 -24.69 6.72 3.76
N THR A 134 -23.71 6.55 2.89
CA THR A 134 -23.46 5.24 2.25
C THR A 134 -22.96 4.20 3.28
N PRO A 135 -23.27 2.90 3.09
CA PRO A 135 -22.73 1.83 3.94
C PRO A 135 -21.19 1.78 3.98
N PHE A 136 -20.52 2.37 3.00
CA PHE A 136 -19.06 2.41 2.88
C PHE A 136 -18.42 3.58 3.61
N ALA A 137 -19.17 4.67 3.86
CA ALA A 137 -18.63 5.90 4.44
C ALA A 137 -17.91 5.66 5.78
N GLY A 138 -18.48 4.79 6.63
CA GLY A 138 -17.87 4.44 7.93
C GLY A 138 -16.54 3.72 7.82
N ILE A 139 -16.30 2.94 6.75
CA ILE A 139 -15.03 2.22 6.52
C ILE A 139 -13.93 3.22 6.18
N PHE A 140 -14.21 4.11 5.23
CA PHE A 140 -13.26 5.13 4.78
C PHE A 140 -13.00 6.18 5.87
N ASP A 141 -14.00 6.56 6.66
CA ASP A 141 -13.79 7.37 7.87
C ASP A 141 -12.86 6.64 8.85
N ALA A 142 -13.12 5.37 9.18
CA ALA A 142 -12.27 4.62 10.11
C ALA A 142 -10.81 4.49 9.63
N LEU A 143 -10.60 4.28 8.32
CA LEU A 143 -9.25 4.20 7.73
C LEU A 143 -8.52 5.55 7.72
N THR A 144 -9.23 6.67 7.63
CA THR A 144 -8.61 8.02 7.54
C THR A 144 -8.52 8.74 8.88
N ARG A 145 -9.41 8.44 9.82
CA ARG A 145 -9.57 9.13 11.11
C ARG A 145 -8.27 9.27 11.92
N PRO A 146 -7.37 8.27 12.02
CA PRO A 146 -6.11 8.43 12.75
C PRO A 146 -5.21 9.52 12.15
N PHE A 147 -5.16 9.58 10.81
CA PHE A 147 -4.37 10.57 10.08
C PHE A 147 -5.00 11.96 10.20
N TYR A 148 -6.32 12.05 10.06
CA TYR A 148 -7.03 13.33 10.18
C TYR A 148 -6.93 13.91 11.58
N ARG A 149 -6.96 13.06 12.63
CA ARG A 149 -6.87 13.48 14.03
C ARG A 149 -5.59 14.27 14.33
N VAL A 150 -4.48 13.93 13.68
CA VAL A 150 -3.21 14.66 13.83
C VAL A 150 -3.39 16.11 13.43
N PHE A 151 -4.04 16.39 12.30
CA PHE A 151 -4.23 17.74 11.78
C PHE A 151 -5.38 18.49 12.44
N ARG A 152 -6.50 17.81 12.74
CA ARG A 152 -7.65 18.40 13.46
C ARG A 152 -7.25 18.93 14.85
N ARG A 153 -6.14 18.45 15.43
CA ARG A 153 -5.59 18.98 16.67
C ARG A 153 -5.03 20.41 16.51
N PHE A 154 -4.53 20.76 15.33
CA PHE A 154 -3.86 22.04 15.06
C PHE A 154 -4.71 22.97 14.21
N ILE A 155 -5.58 22.43 13.36
CA ILE A 155 -6.37 23.18 12.38
C ILE A 155 -7.84 22.81 12.59
N PRO A 156 -8.64 23.64 13.27
CA PRO A 156 -10.07 23.42 13.38
C PRO A 156 -10.75 23.55 12.02
N PRO A 157 -11.93 22.91 11.80
CA PRO A 157 -12.70 23.07 10.58
C PRO A 157 -13.02 24.55 10.30
N ILE A 158 -12.85 24.99 9.06
CA ILE A 158 -13.15 26.35 8.63
C ILE A 158 -14.48 26.33 7.89
N GLY A 159 -15.49 27.06 8.40
CA GLY A 159 -16.81 27.12 7.75
C GLY A 159 -17.50 25.77 7.60
N ASN A 160 -17.36 24.88 8.59
CA ASN A 160 -17.83 23.48 8.58
C ASN A 160 -17.20 22.58 7.49
N ILE A 161 -16.16 23.04 6.80
CA ILE A 161 -15.38 22.23 5.85
C ILE A 161 -14.13 21.72 6.57
N ASP A 162 -13.92 20.40 6.53
CA ASP A 162 -12.70 19.79 7.06
C ASP A 162 -11.57 19.87 6.02
N LEU A 163 -10.52 20.62 6.35
CA LEU A 163 -9.32 20.76 5.52
C LEU A 163 -8.27 19.67 5.81
N SER A 164 -8.47 18.83 6.82
CA SER A 164 -7.55 17.74 7.16
C SER A 164 -7.20 16.83 5.98
N PRO A 165 -8.13 16.45 5.08
CA PRO A 165 -7.81 15.66 3.90
C PRO A 165 -6.73 16.30 3.02
N LEU A 166 -6.78 17.63 2.81
CA LEU A 166 -5.81 18.35 2.00
C LEU A 166 -4.40 18.23 2.58
N PHE A 167 -4.25 18.42 3.89
CA PHE A 167 -2.95 18.30 4.56
C PHE A 167 -2.43 16.87 4.56
N VAL A 168 -3.30 15.87 4.71
CA VAL A 168 -2.90 14.46 4.63
C VAL A 168 -2.37 14.13 3.24
N LEU A 169 -3.07 14.56 2.19
CA LEU A 169 -2.62 14.41 0.81
C LEU A 169 -1.29 15.12 0.57
N LEU A 170 -1.14 16.36 1.06
CA LEU A 170 0.09 17.13 0.91
C LEU A 170 1.27 16.45 1.60
N ILE A 171 1.12 16.01 2.86
CA ILE A 171 2.20 15.31 3.57
C ILE A 171 2.52 13.98 2.89
N ALA A 172 1.52 13.21 2.44
CA ALA A 172 1.76 11.98 1.71
C ALA A 172 2.56 12.23 0.42
N GLN A 173 2.24 13.29 -0.33
CA GLN A 173 2.99 13.69 -1.53
C GLN A 173 4.42 14.14 -1.18
N VAL A 174 4.61 14.92 -0.12
CA VAL A 174 5.95 15.34 0.32
C VAL A 174 6.79 14.13 0.70
N LEU A 175 6.22 13.13 1.38
CA LEU A 175 6.90 11.88 1.75
C LEU A 175 7.23 11.00 0.54
N GLN A 176 6.50 11.11 -0.57
CA GLN A 176 6.84 10.41 -1.82
C GLN A 176 8.18 10.90 -2.40
N ILE A 177 8.55 12.17 -2.21
CA ILE A 177 9.76 12.76 -2.79
C ILE A 177 11.04 12.05 -2.30
N PRO A 178 11.35 11.98 -0.98
CA PRO A 178 12.54 11.30 -0.52
C PRO A 178 12.50 9.80 -0.82
N LEU A 179 11.34 9.15 -0.74
CA LEU A 179 11.21 7.73 -1.09
C LEU A 179 11.50 7.47 -2.56
N GLY A 180 11.05 8.35 -3.46
CA GLY A 180 11.36 8.30 -4.88
C GLY A 180 12.86 8.45 -5.13
N THR A 181 13.51 9.42 -4.47
CA THR A 181 14.96 9.61 -4.54
C THR A 181 15.73 8.39 -4.04
N LEU A 182 15.31 7.78 -2.93
CA LEU A 182 15.91 6.55 -2.40
C LEU A 182 15.74 5.38 -3.37
N ALA A 183 14.53 5.20 -3.92
CA ALA A 183 14.26 4.14 -4.89
C ALA A 183 15.15 4.27 -6.14
N LEU A 184 15.26 5.49 -6.69
CA LEU A 184 16.13 5.78 -7.84
C LEU A 184 17.61 5.57 -7.51
N THR A 185 18.03 5.89 -6.28
CA THR A 185 19.41 5.67 -5.84
C THR A 185 19.71 4.18 -5.79
N VAL A 186 18.85 3.39 -5.15
CA VAL A 186 19.01 1.93 -5.06
C VAL A 186 18.95 1.29 -6.44
N SER A 187 18.05 1.73 -7.32
CA SER A 187 17.94 1.18 -8.67
C SER A 187 19.12 1.49 -9.58
N ARG A 188 19.96 2.48 -9.25
CA ARG A 188 21.20 2.78 -9.99
C ARG A 188 22.39 1.93 -9.53
N LEU A 189 22.26 1.25 -8.40
CA LEU A 189 23.33 0.42 -7.83
C LEU A 189 23.40 -0.97 -8.48
N PHE A 190 22.45 -1.32 -9.34
CA PHE A 190 22.44 -2.58 -10.07
C PHE A 190 22.06 -2.36 -11.53
#